data_AF-A0A7C6UQH5-F1
#
_entry.id   AF-A0A7C6UQH5-F1
#
_cell.length_a   1.000
_cell.length_b   1.000
_cell.length_c   1.000
_cell.angle_alpha   90.00
_cell.angle_beta   90.00
_cell.angle_gamma   90.00
#
_symmetry.space_group_name_H-M   'P 1'
#
loop_
_entity.id
_entity.type
_entity.pdbx_description
1 polymer ?
#
loop_
_entity_poly.entity_id
_entity_poly.type
_entity_poly.pdbx_seq_one_letter_code
_entity_poly.pdbx_strand_id
1 'polypeptide(L)' 'MRWTADLEIGVKEIDDQHKIWFQKAEELFEAGKNRRAKEVIGELLDFLDDYTKQHFAAEEKFMQSIDYPEFDQQKTAAQ' A
#
# COMPACT_ATOMS: atom_id res chain seq x y z
N MET A 1 10.91 7.82 2.33
CA MET A 1 9.76 8.73 2.32
C MET A 1 8.89 8.30 3.50
N ARG A 2 8.43 9.22 4.34
CA ARG A 2 7.73 8.87 5.58
C ARG A 2 6.23 9.07 5.43
N TRP A 3 5.45 8.21 6.07
CA TRP A 3 4.02 8.44 6.27
C TRP A 3 3.80 9.71 7.09
N THR A 4 2.80 10.48 6.72
CA THR A 4 2.41 11.71 7.40
C THR A 4 0.89 11.76 7.54
N ALA A 5 0.38 12.49 8.53
CA ALA A 5 -1.04 12.49 8.87
C ALA A 5 -1.94 13.09 7.77
N ASP A 6 -1.39 13.89 6.85
CA ASP A 6 -2.11 14.41 5.68
C ASP A 6 -2.47 13.34 4.65
N LEU A 7 -1.90 12.13 4.76
CA LEU A 7 -2.24 10.97 3.94
C LEU A 7 -3.36 10.12 4.55
N GLU A 8 -3.80 10.42 5.78
CA GLU A 8 -4.87 9.68 6.44
C GLU A 8 -6.22 9.97 5.76
N ILE A 9 -6.96 8.91 5.45
CA ILE A 9 -8.33 9.00 4.92
C ILE A 9 -9.38 8.83 6.04
N GLY A 10 -8.93 8.59 7.28
CA GLY A 10 -9.78 8.43 8.46
C GLY A 10 -10.35 7.02 8.63
N VAL A 11 -9.92 6.07 7.79
CA VAL A 11 -10.29 4.65 7.89
C VAL A 11 -9.09 3.91 8.42
N LYS A 12 -9.03 3.75 9.75
CA LYS A 12 -7.84 3.23 10.47
C LYS A 12 -7.24 1.96 9.84
N GLU A 13 -8.08 1.02 9.43
CA GLU A 13 -7.62 -0.23 8.82
C GLU A 13 -6.88 0.02 7.49
N ILE A 14 -7.39 0.91 6.64
CA ILE A 14 -6.79 1.28 5.35
C ILE A 14 -5.55 2.16 5.57
N ASP A 15 -5.61 3.13 6.50
CA ASP A 15 -4.46 3.97 6.85
C ASP A 15 -3.28 3.13 7.37
N ASP A 16 -3.56 2.11 8.19
CA ASP A 16 -2.54 1.20 8.69
C ASP A 16 -1.96 0.32 7.57
N GLN A 17 -2.76 -0.03 6.55
CA GLN A 17 -2.25 -0.73 5.38
C GLN A 17 -1.35 0.16 4.52
N HIS A 18 -1.73 1.42 4.26
CA HIS A 18 -0.89 2.35 3.51
C HIS A 18 0.45 2.61 4.19
N LYS A 19 0.49 2.73 5.53
CA LYS A 19 1.74 2.89 6.31
C LYS A 19 2.77 1.80 6.01
N ILE A 20 2.32 0.57 5.74
CA ILE A 20 3.21 -0.56 5.45
C ILE A 20 3.98 -0.32 4.14
N TRP A 21 3.37 0.30 3.13
CA TRP A 21 4.09 0.65 1.89
C TRP A 21 5.22 1.63 2.14
N PHE A 22 5.00 2.62 3.01
CA PHE A 22 6.03 3.59 3.38
C PHE A 22 7.18 2.92 4.13
N GLN A 23 6.85 2.00 5.06
CA GLN A 23 7.87 1.20 5.73
C GLN A 23 8.72 0.39 4.73
N LYS A 24 8.08 -0.26 3.74
CA LYS A 24 8.79 -1.03 2.71
C LYS A 24 9.64 -0.17 1.79
N ALA A 25 9.16 1.03 1.45
CA ALA A 25 9.95 2.00 0.70
C ALA A 25 11.18 2.48 1.50
N GLU A 26 11.05 2.64 2.82
CA GLU A 26 12.19 2.95 3.69
C GLU A 26 13.20 1.80 3.78
N GLU A 27 12.72 0.55 3.95
CA GLU A 27 13.57 -0.65 3.94
C GLU A 27 14.41 -0.75 2.65
N LEU A 28 13.79 -0.50 1.49
CA LEU A 28 14.48 -0.47 0.20
C LEU A 28 15.54 0.65 0.16
N PHE A 29 15.18 1.85 0.61
CA PHE A 29 16.08 2.99 0.59
C PHE A 29 17.32 2.76 1.46
N GLU A 30 17.15 2.21 2.66
CA GLU A 30 18.24 1.85 3.55
C GLU A 30 19.10 0.69 2.99
N ALA A 31 18.49 -0.31 2.35
CA ALA A 31 19.24 -1.35 1.66
C ALA A 31 20.07 -0.78 0.50
N GLY A 32 19.54 0.19 -0.23
CA GLY A 32 20.24 0.93 -1.28
C GLY A 32 21.48 1.64 -0.75
N LYS A 33 21.35 2.40 0.34
CA LYS A 33 22.49 3.07 1.02
C LYS A 33 23.59 2.09 1.43
N ASN A 34 23.19 0.89 1.87
CA ASN A 34 24.09 -0.15 2.32
C ASN A 34 24.58 -1.09 1.20
N ARG A 35 24.32 -0.77 -0.08
CA ARG A 35 24.68 -1.59 -1.26
C ARG A 35 24.09 -3.01 -1.26
N ARG A 36 22.98 -3.21 -0.55
CA ARG A 36 22.22 -4.47 -0.45
C ARG A 36 20.89 -4.43 -1.22
N ALA A 37 20.68 -3.42 -2.07
CA ALA A 37 19.44 -3.27 -2.83
C ALA A 37 19.03 -4.54 -3.59
N LYS A 38 20.00 -5.23 -4.22
CA LYS A 38 19.74 -6.45 -5.00
C LYS A 38 19.18 -7.60 -4.15
N GLU A 39 19.53 -7.64 -2.86
CA GLU A 39 19.07 -8.68 -1.93
C GLU A 39 17.61 -8.45 -1.53
N VAL A 40 17.22 -7.19 -1.33
CA VAL A 40 15.86 -6.85 -0.87
C VAL A 40 14.86 -6.61 -1.99
N ILE A 41 15.32 -6.38 -3.24
CA ILE A 41 14.43 -6.02 -4.34
C ILE A 41 13.47 -7.17 -4.71
N GLY A 42 13.94 -8.42 -4.62
CA GLY A 42 13.11 -9.58 -4.92
C GLY A 42 12.00 -9.73 -3.89
N GLU A 43 12.37 -9.73 -2.62
CA GLU A 43 11.42 -9.79 -1.49
C GLU A 43 10.41 -8.64 -1.52
N LEU A 44 10.85 -7.44 -1.92
CA LEU A 44 9.95 -6.30 -2.08
C LEU A 44 8.95 -6.49 -3.21
N LEU A 45 9.38 -7.03 -4.36
CA LEU A 45 8.48 -7.27 -5.48
C LEU A 45 7.44 -8.33 -5.15
N ASP A 46 7.84 -9.42 -4.49
CA ASP A 46 6.93 -10.47 -4.02
C ASP A 46 5.94 -9.91 -2.99
N PHE A 47 6.43 -9.09 -2.06
CA PHE A 47 5.58 -8.38 -1.10
C PHE A 47 4.58 -7.47 -1.82
N LEU A 48 5.01 -6.67 -2.79
CA LEU A 48 4.12 -5.76 -3.50
C LEU A 48 3.04 -6.50 -4.27
N ASP A 49 3.36 -7.63 -4.92
CA ASP A 49 2.36 -8.42 -5.67
C ASP A 49 1.26 -8.97 -4.75
N ASP A 50 1.62 -9.56 -3.60
CA ASP A 50 0.66 -10.14 -2.67
C ASP A 50 -0.11 -9.06 -1.90
N TYR A 51 0.62 -8.09 -1.35
CA TYR A 51 0.06 -7.10 -0.44
C TYR A 51 -0.85 -6.10 -1.16
N THR A 52 -0.54 -5.73 -2.41
CA THR A 52 -1.38 -4.80 -3.20
C THR A 52 -2.75 -5.42 -3.50
N LYS A 53 -2.81 -6.73 -3.80
CA LYS A 53 -4.07 -7.46 -4.00
C LYS A 53 -4.92 -7.49 -2.73
N GLN A 54 -4.30 -7.77 -1.59
CA GLN A 54 -4.99 -7.79 -0.30
C GLN A 54 -5.50 -6.40 0.08
N HIS A 55 -4.69 -5.37 -0.14
CA HIS A 55 -5.04 -3.99 0.16
C HIS A 55 -6.24 -3.51 -0.66
N PHE A 56 -6.19 -3.66 -1.98
CA PHE A 56 -7.31 -3.22 -2.83
C PHE A 56 -8.58 -4.05 -2.59
N ALA A 57 -8.47 -5.33 -2.23
CA ALA A 57 -9.63 -6.11 -1.80
C ALA A 57 -10.26 -5.56 -0.51
N ALA A 58 -9.47 -5.05 0.43
CA ALA A 58 -9.97 -4.41 1.64
C ALA A 58 -10.66 -3.07 1.33
N GLU A 59 -10.06 -2.22 0.47
CA GLU A 59 -10.68 -0.98 0.01
C GLU A 59 -11.98 -1.24 -0.75
N GLU A 60 -11.99 -2.20 -1.68
CA GLU A 60 -13.19 -2.58 -2.43
C GLU A 60 -14.31 -3.03 -1.50
N LYS A 61 -14.01 -3.90 -0.53
CA LYS A 61 -14.97 -4.37 0.46
C LYS A 61 -15.52 -3.23 1.31
N PHE A 62 -14.67 -2.30 1.75
CA PHE A 62 -15.09 -1.15 2.53
C PHE A 62 -15.99 -0.23 1.70
N MET A 63 -15.59 0.13 0.49
CA MET A 63 -16.36 0.97 -0.42
C MET A 63 -17.74 0.37 -0.73
N GLN A 64 -17.80 -0.94 -0.99
CA GLN A 64 -19.07 -1.65 -1.20
C GLN A 64 -19.98 -1.60 0.04
N SER A 65 -19.40 -1.72 1.24
CA SER A 65 -20.18 -1.72 2.49
C SER A 65 -20.88 -0.38 2.81
N ILE A 66 -20.42 0.70 2.18
CA ILE A 66 -20.96 2.05 2.36
C ILE A 66 -21.61 2.61 1.09
N ASP A 67 -21.82 1.77 0.06
CA ASP A 67 -22.33 2.18 -1.26
C ASP A 67 -21.57 3.38 -1.86
N TYR A 68 -20.24 3.33 -1.81
CA TYR A 68 -19.39 4.44 -2.26
C TYR A 68 -19.67 4.81 -3.74
N PRO A 69 -20.07 6.07 -4.03
CA PRO A 69 -20.56 6.45 -5.35
C PRO A 69 -19.58 6.26 -6.52
N GLU A 70 -18.28 6.30 -6.25
CA GLU A 70 -17.22 6.22 -7.28
C GLU A 70 -16.50 4.86 -7.27
N PHE A 71 -17.11 3.82 -6.69
CA PHE A 71 -16.52 2.49 -6.56
C PHE A 71 -15.95 1.95 -7.88
N ASP A 72 -16.71 2.04 -8.99
CA ASP A 72 -16.26 1.52 -10.28
C ASP A 72 -15.04 2.26 -10.82
N GLN A 73 -14.93 3.57 -10.56
CA GLN A 73 -13.78 4.37 -10.96
C GLN A 73 -12.54 3.98 -10.15
N GLN A 74 -12.70 3.87 -8.82
CA GLN A 74 -11.60 3.47 -7.93
C GLN A 74 -11.11 2.05 -8.24
N LYS A 75 -12.04 1.11 -8.46
CA LYS A 75 -11.71 -0.27 -8.83
C LYS A 75 -10.92 -0.35 -10.14
N THR A 76 -11.29 0.46 -11.13
CA THR A 76 -10.56 0.49 -12.42
C THR A 76 -9.17 1.09 -12.26
N ALA A 77 -8.99 2.08 -11.39
CA ALA A 77 -7.69 2.72 -11.15
C ALA A 77 -6.72 1.85 -10.33
N ALA A 78 -7.26 0.96 -9.50
CA ALA A 78 -6.52 0.07 -8.61
C ALA A 78 -6.09 -1.26 -9.26
N GLN A 79 -6.56 -1.56 -10.48
CA GLN A 79 -6.24 -2.76 -11.27
C GLN A 79 -5.08 -2.53 -12.24
#